data_AF-A0A1G3XUV5-F1
#
_entry.id   AF-A0A1G3XUV5-F1
#
_cell.length_a   1.000
_cell.length_b   1.000
_cell.length_c   1.000
_cell.angle_alpha   90.00
_cell.angle_beta   90.00
_cell.angle_gamma   90.00
#
_symmetry.space_group_name_H-M   'P 1'
#
loop_
_entity.id
_entity.type
_entity.pdbx_description
1 polymer ?
#
loop_
_entity_poly.entity_id
_entity_poly.type
_entity_poly.pdbx_seq_one_letter_code
_entity_poly.pdbx_strand_id
1 'polypeptide(L)'
;MKKYIANLNTNVEDKHILEQASDLHAEFESIHPFADGNGRIGRLLLSILTMKNGYCPVIVHPIRRAEYITAMQKSNKGDLNTLRAFVISVIYEEMKSLKKLVESLTR
;
A
#
# COMPACT_ATOMS: atom_id res chain seq x y z
N MET A 1 13.99 -8.86 8.39
CA MET A 1 13.21 -8.13 9.41
C MET A 1 13.93 -6.93 10.03
N LYS A 2 15.14 -7.03 10.60
CA LYS A 2 15.84 -5.86 11.20
C LYS A 2 16.00 -4.67 10.24
N LYS A 3 16.46 -4.95 9.01
CA LYS A 3 16.56 -3.94 7.93
C LYS A 3 15.21 -3.30 7.60
N TYR A 4 14.18 -4.11 7.40
CA TYR A 4 12.81 -3.64 7.18
C TYR A 4 12.33 -2.68 8.27
N ILE A 5 12.54 -3.01 9.56
CA ILE A 5 12.16 -2.14 10.68
C ILE A 5 12.92 -0.81 10.64
N ALA A 6 14.21 -0.83 10.29
CA ALA A 6 14.97 0.41 10.11
C ALA A 6 14.37 1.27 8.99
N ASN A 7 14.02 0.65 7.86
CA ASN A 7 13.44 1.34 6.70
C ASN A 7 12.05 1.95 6.97
N LEU A 8 11.29 1.43 7.95
CA LEU A 8 9.98 1.99 8.33
C LEU A 8 10.07 3.41 8.89
N ASN A 9 11.21 3.78 9.48
CA ASN A 9 11.40 5.07 10.15
C ASN A 9 12.25 6.06 9.35
N THR A 10 12.73 5.65 8.17
CA THR A 10 13.55 6.50 7.30
C THR A 10 12.66 7.13 6.24
N ASN A 11 12.68 8.44 6.06
CA ASN A 11 12.16 9.05 4.84
C ASN A 11 13.28 9.11 3.81
N VAL A 12 13.04 8.59 2.60
CA VAL A 12 14.01 8.67 1.51
C VAL A 12 13.81 10.00 0.79
N GLU A 13 14.84 10.86 0.78
CA GLU A 13 14.73 12.29 0.38
C GLU A 13 14.19 12.56 -1.03
N ASP A 14 14.17 11.56 -1.92
CA ASP A 14 13.70 11.71 -3.31
C ASP A 14 12.50 10.81 -3.67
N LYS A 15 11.77 10.30 -2.67
CA LYS A 15 10.67 9.38 -2.91
C LYS A 15 9.37 9.82 -2.30
N HIS A 16 8.31 9.81 -3.11
CA HIS A 16 6.98 10.07 -2.59
C HIS A 16 6.54 8.98 -1.61
N ILE A 17 5.88 9.37 -0.53
CA ILE A 17 5.53 8.46 0.57
C ILE A 17 4.68 7.27 0.12
N LEU A 18 3.82 7.43 -0.88
CA LEU A 18 3.01 6.33 -1.43
C LEU A 18 3.85 5.29 -2.15
N GLU A 19 4.91 5.72 -2.83
CA GLU A 19 5.84 4.79 -3.47
C GLU A 19 6.65 4.06 -2.40
N GLN A 20 7.08 4.77 -1.36
CA GLN A 20 7.80 4.17 -0.25
C GLN A 20 6.94 3.15 0.51
N ALA A 21 5.68 3.48 0.80
CA ALA A 21 4.75 2.57 1.45
C ALA A 21 4.49 1.31 0.61
N SER A 22 4.37 1.47 -0.71
CA SER A 22 4.22 0.35 -1.64
C SER A 22 5.44 -0.57 -1.66
N ASP A 23 6.65 0.01 -1.65
CA ASP A 23 7.90 -0.75 -1.63
C ASP A 23 8.11 -1.48 -0.30
N LEU A 24 7.80 -0.82 0.82
CA LEU A 24 7.83 -1.46 2.14
C LEU A 24 6.83 -2.60 2.22
N HIS A 25 5.66 -2.48 1.59
CA HIS A 25 4.71 -3.58 1.48
C HIS A 25 5.30 -4.77 0.70
N ALA A 26 5.94 -4.52 -0.45
CA ALA A 26 6.62 -5.57 -1.22
C ALA A 26 7.76 -6.22 -0.42
N GLU A 27 8.58 -5.42 0.28
CA GLU A 27 9.67 -5.92 1.14
C GLU A 27 9.12 -6.84 2.25
N PHE A 28 8.06 -6.42 2.92
CA PHE A 28 7.44 -7.20 4.00
C PHE A 28 6.91 -8.56 3.50
N GLU A 29 6.14 -8.55 2.41
CA GLU A 29 5.55 -9.78 1.83
C GLU A 29 6.64 -10.73 1.31
N SER A 30 7.76 -10.19 0.82
CA SER A 30 8.93 -10.96 0.38
C SER A 30 9.68 -11.60 1.54
N ILE A 31 9.81 -10.92 2.68
CA ILE A 31 10.43 -11.49 3.90
C ILE A 31 9.60 -12.65 4.47
N HIS A 32 8.27 -12.54 4.38
CA HIS A 32 7.31 -13.55 4.85
C HIS A 32 7.59 -14.09 6.29
N PRO A 33 7.66 -13.21 7.30
CA PRO A 33 8.23 -13.55 8.62
C PRO A 33 7.35 -14.44 9.51
N PHE A 34 6.07 -14.60 9.20
CA PHE A 34 5.12 -15.36 10.04
C PHE A 34 4.69 -16.67 9.37
N ALA A 35 4.21 -17.63 10.16
CA ALA A 35 3.71 -18.92 9.65
C ALA A 35 2.40 -18.79 8.85
N ASP A 36 1.55 -17.84 9.23
CA ASP A 36 0.33 -17.45 8.52
C ASP A 36 0.05 -15.96 8.78
N GLY A 37 -0.74 -15.34 7.91
CA GLY A 37 -1.24 -13.99 8.12
C GLY A 37 -0.39 -12.89 7.53
N ASN A 38 0.73 -13.21 6.85
CA ASN A 38 1.60 -12.23 6.21
C ASN A 38 0.80 -11.26 5.33
N GLY A 39 -0.01 -11.78 4.40
CA GLY A 39 -0.86 -10.94 3.56
C GLY A 39 -1.80 -9.99 4.32
N ARG A 40 -2.33 -10.43 5.47
CA ARG A 40 -3.22 -9.59 6.32
C ARG A 40 -2.41 -8.50 7.01
N ILE A 41 -1.28 -8.85 7.60
CA ILE A 41 -0.39 -7.93 8.31
C ILE A 41 0.23 -6.94 7.32
N GLY A 42 0.68 -7.38 6.15
CA GLY A 42 1.30 -6.52 5.15
C GLY A 42 0.35 -5.45 4.63
N ARG A 43 -0.93 -5.79 4.37
CA ARG A 43 -1.95 -4.80 3.98
C ARG A 43 -2.31 -3.85 5.12
N LEU A 44 -2.33 -4.35 6.36
CA LEU A 44 -2.55 -3.50 7.53
C LEU A 44 -1.41 -2.50 7.72
N LEU A 45 -0.15 -2.96 7.60
CA LEU A 45 1.03 -2.10 7.67
C LEU A 45 1.03 -1.04 6.56
N LEU A 46 0.70 -1.44 5.33
CA LEU A 46 0.53 -0.52 4.20
C LEU A 46 -0.49 0.58 4.52
N SER A 47 -1.66 0.20 5.03
CA SER A 47 -2.71 1.17 5.40
C SER A 47 -2.28 2.09 6.55
N ILE A 48 -1.57 1.55 7.56
CA ILE A 48 -1.04 2.36 8.66
C ILE A 48 -0.03 3.39 8.15
N LEU A 49 0.85 3.01 7.22
CA LEU A 49 1.85 3.91 6.64
C LEU A 49 1.21 5.03 5.83
N THR A 50 0.19 4.74 5.02
CA THR A 50 -0.50 5.77 4.24
C THR A 50 -1.28 6.72 5.15
N MET A 51 -2.02 6.19 6.13
CA MET A 51 -2.79 7.00 7.09
C MET A 51 -1.92 7.90 7.96
N LYS A 52 -0.76 7.40 8.43
CA LYS A 52 0.21 8.21 9.18
C LYS A 52 0.70 9.44 8.41
N ASN A 53 0.60 9.42 7.09
CA ASN A 53 1.05 10.47 6.20
C ASN A 53 -0.11 11.23 5.52
N GLY A 54 -1.33 11.14 6.08
CA GLY A 54 -2.47 11.94 5.63
C GLY A 54 -3.23 11.39 4.43
N TYR A 55 -2.95 10.15 4.00
CA TYR A 55 -3.65 9.49 2.91
C TYR A 55 -4.72 8.52 3.42
N CYS A 56 -5.67 8.17 2.55
CA CYS A 56 -6.65 7.12 2.83
C CYS A 56 -5.96 5.77 3.10
N PRO A 57 -6.60 4.87 3.89
CA PRO A 57 -6.15 3.49 4.00
C PRO A 57 -6.24 2.78 2.64
N VAL A 58 -5.38 1.78 2.43
CA VAL A 58 -5.37 1.00 1.18
C VAL A 58 -6.25 -0.23 1.32
N ILE A 59 -7.48 -0.12 0.82
CA ILE A 59 -8.47 -1.20 0.89
C ILE A 59 -8.48 -1.98 -0.43
N VAL A 60 -7.93 -3.19 -0.41
CA VAL A 60 -7.99 -4.09 -1.57
C VAL A 60 -9.33 -4.81 -1.59
N HIS A 61 -10.29 -4.25 -2.32
CA HIS A 61 -11.61 -4.87 -2.49
C HIS A 61 -11.52 -6.25 -3.17
N PRO A 62 -12.42 -7.20 -2.84
CA PRO A 62 -12.41 -8.54 -3.43
C PRO A 62 -12.39 -8.55 -4.97
N ILE A 63 -13.09 -7.60 -5.60
CA ILE A 63 -13.12 -7.46 -7.06
C ILE A 63 -11.76 -7.11 -7.67
N ARG A 64 -10.89 -6.43 -6.91
CA ARG A 64 -9.53 -6.06 -7.32
C ARG A 64 -8.45 -7.04 -6.85
N ARG A 65 -8.84 -8.15 -6.20
CA ARG A 65 -7.89 -9.12 -5.65
C ARG A 65 -6.96 -9.71 -6.71
N ALA A 66 -7.47 -10.02 -7.89
CA ALA A 66 -6.67 -10.59 -8.98
C ALA A 66 -5.61 -9.60 -9.48
N GLU A 67 -5.98 -8.32 -9.59
CA GLU A 67 -5.08 -7.23 -9.96
C GLU A 67 -3.97 -7.05 -8.92
N TYR A 68 -4.32 -7.00 -7.63
CA TYR A 68 -3.37 -6.94 -6.53
C TYR A 68 -2.36 -8.11 -6.56
N ILE A 69 -2.85 -9.34 -6.71
CA ILE A 69 -1.98 -10.53 -6.78
C ILE A 69 -1.02 -10.42 -7.97
N THR A 70 -1.52 -9.98 -9.13
CA THR A 70 -0.70 -9.79 -10.33
C THR A 70 0.37 -8.72 -10.10
N ALA A 71 0.01 -7.61 -9.45
CA ALA A 71 0.94 -6.53 -9.11
C ALA A 71 2.03 -7.01 -8.14
N MET A 72 1.66 -7.79 -7.11
CA MET A 72 2.61 -8.42 -6.19
C MET A 72 3.57 -9.38 -6.91
N GLN A 73 3.06 -10.24 -7.79
CA GLN A 73 3.88 -11.17 -8.56
C GLN A 73 4.88 -10.46 -9.47
N LYS A 74 4.50 -9.34 -10.09
CA LYS A 74 5.40 -8.49 -10.88
C LYS A 74 6.44 -7.80 -10.01
N SER A 75 6.04 -7.31 -8.83
CA SER A 75 6.96 -6.71 -7.85
C SER A 75 8.04 -7.69 -7.40
N ASN A 76 7.68 -8.96 -7.19
CA ASN A 76 8.63 -10.02 -6.85
C ASN A 76 9.63 -10.33 -7.97
N LYS A 77 9.31 -9.95 -9.22
CA LYS A 77 10.20 -10.06 -10.39
C LYS A 77 11.00 -8.77 -10.64
N GLY A 78 10.93 -7.80 -9.74
CA GLY A 78 11.66 -6.53 -9.82
C GLY A 78 10.86 -5.35 -10.36
N ASP A 79 9.65 -5.57 -10.89
CA ASP A 79 8.77 -4.48 -11.35
C ASP A 79 7.93 -3.92 -10.21
N LEU A 80 8.56 -3.06 -9.39
CA LEU A 80 7.89 -2.36 -8.29
C LEU A 80 6.85 -1.34 -8.79
N ASN A 81 6.97 -0.86 -10.04
CA ASN A 81 6.10 0.18 -10.57
C ASN A 81 4.67 -0.31 -10.72
N THR A 82 4.45 -1.58 -11.10
CA THR A 82 3.09 -2.12 -11.16
C THR A 82 2.40 -2.11 -9.79
N LEU A 83 3.11 -2.46 -8.72
CA LEU A 83 2.54 -2.42 -7.36
C LEU A 83 2.28 -0.99 -6.89
N ARG A 84 3.22 -0.07 -7.14
CA ARG A 84 3.03 1.36 -6.83
C ARG A 84 1.80 1.91 -7.53
N ALA A 85 1.65 1.66 -8.83
CA ALA A 85 0.50 2.10 -9.60
C ALA A 85 -0.82 1.52 -9.06
N PHE A 86 -0.83 0.23 -8.70
CA PHE A 86 -1.97 -0.40 -8.06
C PHE A 86 -2.35 0.32 -6.75
N VAL A 87 -1.40 0.50 -5.82
CA VAL A 87 -1.66 1.18 -4.53
C VAL A 87 -2.18 2.60 -4.74
N ILE A 88 -1.55 3.37 -5.63
CA ILE A 88 -1.95 4.75 -5.94
C ILE A 88 -3.38 4.79 -6.50
N SER A 89 -3.74 3.86 -7.39
CA SER A 89 -5.08 3.79 -7.94
C SER A 89 -6.15 3.50 -6.88
N VAL A 90 -5.85 2.61 -5.91
CA VAL A 90 -6.75 2.32 -4.79
C VAL A 90 -6.97 3.58 -3.97
N ILE A 91 -5.90 4.29 -3.60
CA ILE A 91 -6.00 5.53 -2.82
C ILE A 91 -6.80 6.59 -3.59
N TYR A 92 -6.57 6.73 -4.90
CA TYR A 92 -7.30 7.67 -5.73
C TYR A 92 -8.81 7.38 -5.76
N GLU A 93 -9.21 6.11 -5.87
CA GLU A 93 -10.62 5.68 -5.82
C GLU A 93 -11.26 5.99 -4.46
N GLU A 94 -10.55 5.74 -3.36
CA GLU A 94 -11.01 6.07 -2.01
C GLU A 94 -11.17 7.59 -1.81
N MET A 95 -10.18 8.38 -2.22
CA MET A 95 -10.24 9.85 -2.14
C MET A 95 -11.39 10.41 -2.98
N LYS A 96 -11.65 9.83 -4.16
CA LYS A 96 -12.78 10.22 -5.01
C LYS A 96 -14.13 9.89 -4.36
N SER A 97 -14.24 8.73 -3.72
CA SER A 97 -15.43 8.31 -2.99
C SER A 97 -15.68 9.22 -1.77
N LEU A 98 -14.63 9.52 -1.01
CA LEU A 98 -14.71 10.44 0.13
C LEU A 98 -15.09 11.86 -0.30
N LYS A 99 -14.52 12.37 -1.40
CA LYS A 99 -14.88 13.68 -1.95
C LYS A 99 -16.39 13.76 -2.26
N LYS A 100 -16.93 12.75 -2.96
CA LYS A 100 -18.38 12.70 -3.28
C LYS A 100 -19.24 12.68 -2.02
N LEU A 101 -18.82 11.94 -1.00
CA LEU A 101 -19.52 11.90 0.29
C LEU A 101 -19.53 13.28 0.95
N VAL A 102 -18.38 13.94 1.05
CA VAL A 102 -18.28 15.29 1.63
C VAL A 102 -19.17 16.27 0.87
N GLU A 103 -19.09 16.28 -0.47
CA GLU A 103 -19.94 17.13 -1.31
C GLU A 103 -21.44 16.87 -1.13
N SER A 104 -21.83 15.64 -0.76
CA SER A 104 -23.24 15.32 -0.50
C SER A 104 -23.72 15.79 0.88
N LEU A 105 -22.81 15.93 1.85
CA LEU A 105 -23.10 16.37 3.22
C LEU A 105 -23.06 17.90 3.37
N THR A 106 -22.38 18.59 2.45
CA THR A 106 -22.26 20.06 2.43
C THR A 106 -23.26 20.73 1.48
N ARG A 107 -24.26 19.99 0.99
CA ARG A 107 -25.42 20.51 0.27
C ARG A 107 -26.59 20.67 1.23
#